data_AF-A0AAD7DJF3-F1
#
_entry.id   AF-A0AAD7DJF3-F1
#
_cell.length_a   1.000
_cell.length_b   1.000
_cell.length_c   1.000
_cell.angle_alpha   90.00
_cell.angle_beta   90.00
_cell.angle_gamma   90.00
#
_symmetry.space_group_name_H-M   'P 1'
#
loop_
_entity.id
_entity.type
_entity.pdbx_description
1 polymer ?
#
loop_
_entity_poly.entity_id
_entity_poly.type
_entity_poly.pdbx_seq_one_letter_code
_entity_poly.pdbx_strand_id
1 'polypeptide(L)'
;FMAPRLRWQDDLGRKTIDTIVRKVIPGWKDGLRPVQMDLVAPILDGEDVLCCTATGDGKSAGFSVPILVLNEYNANPELYSAGFRTRVGPVGVVAKPTKGLANKIV
;
A
#
# COMPACT_ATOMS: atom_id res chain seq x y z
N PHE A 1 -17.67 24.27 2.01
CA PHE A 1 -17.14 23.46 0.90
C PHE A 1 -15.88 22.75 1.41
N MET A 2 -15.93 21.43 1.62
CA MET A 2 -14.71 20.65 1.83
C MET A 2 -14.04 20.44 0.47
N ALA A 3 -12.74 20.70 0.37
CA ALA A 3 -11.98 20.38 -0.83
C ALA A 3 -12.13 18.89 -1.17
N PRO A 4 -12.21 18.51 -2.45
CA PRO A 4 -12.28 17.10 -2.83
C PRO A 4 -11.09 16.34 -2.24
N ARG A 5 -11.39 15.20 -1.61
CA ARG A 5 -10.36 14.33 -1.03
C ARG A 5 -9.57 13.70 -2.16
N LEU A 6 -8.24 13.81 -2.12
CA LEU A 6 -7.37 13.13 -3.08
C LEU A 6 -7.48 11.62 -2.90
N ARG A 7 -7.46 10.87 -4.00
CA ARG A 7 -7.46 9.40 -3.96
C ARG A 7 -6.07 8.85 -4.23
N TRP A 8 -5.74 7.78 -3.54
CA TRP A 8 -4.52 7.02 -3.77
C TRP A 8 -4.48 6.38 -5.16
N GLN A 9 -5.65 6.13 -5.75
CA GLN A 9 -5.78 5.58 -7.10
C GLN A 9 -5.51 6.58 -8.24
N ASP A 10 -5.55 7.90 -7.97
CA ASP A 10 -5.27 8.93 -8.98
C ASP A 10 -3.76 8.99 -9.29
N ASP A 11 -3.38 9.62 -10.41
CA ASP A 11 -1.98 9.71 -10.85
C ASP A 11 -1.02 10.25 -9.78
N LEU A 12 -1.45 11.29 -9.06
CA LEU A 12 -0.68 11.85 -7.96
C LEU A 12 -0.52 10.83 -6.82
N GLY A 13 -1.62 10.15 -6.44
CA GLY A 13 -1.61 9.12 -5.40
C GLY A 13 -0.70 7.95 -5.75
N ARG A 14 -0.79 7.42 -6.97
CA ARG A 14 0.06 6.34 -7.48
C ARG A 14 1.54 6.74 -7.48
N LYS A 15 1.85 7.98 -7.90
CA LYS A 15 3.23 8.51 -7.86
C LYS A 15 3.75 8.66 -6.43
N THR A 16 2.91 9.11 -5.50
CA THR A 16 3.26 9.20 -4.07
C THR A 16 3.51 7.82 -3.47
N ILE A 17 2.67 6.81 -3.77
CA ILE A 17 2.90 5.42 -3.37
C ILE A 17 4.25 4.94 -3.87
N ASP A 18 4.54 5.13 -5.16
CA ASP A 18 5.80 4.66 -5.75
C ASP A 18 7.03 5.32 -5.10
N THR A 19 6.94 6.62 -4.85
CA THR A 19 7.98 7.40 -4.16
C THR A 19 8.24 6.86 -2.75
N ILE A 20 7.17 6.61 -1.99
CA ILE A 20 7.26 6.07 -0.63
C ILE A 20 7.84 4.65 -0.67
N VAL A 21 7.31 3.78 -1.53
CA VAL A 21 7.76 2.38 -1.64
C VAL A 21 9.25 2.29 -1.95
N ARG A 22 9.74 3.08 -2.91
CA ARG A 22 11.18 3.12 -3.24
C ARG A 22 12.04 3.62 -2.08
N LYS A 23 11.52 4.55 -1.26
CA LYS A 23 12.19 5.06 -0.06
C LYS A 23 12.26 4.02 1.05
N VAL A 24 11.12 3.40 1.38
CA VAL A 24 11.00 2.52 2.56
C VAL A 24 11.38 1.07 2.28
N ILE A 25 11.47 0.67 1.01
CA ILE A 25 11.90 -0.67 0.57
C ILE A 25 13.07 -0.52 -0.42
N PRO A 26 14.31 -0.31 0.05
CA PRO A 26 15.46 -0.01 -0.82
C PRO A 26 15.77 -1.07 -1.88
N GLY A 27 15.32 -2.32 -1.66
CA GLY A 27 15.44 -3.41 -2.63
C GLY A 27 14.47 -3.31 -3.82
N TRP A 28 13.42 -2.49 -3.73
CA TRP A 28 12.40 -2.33 -4.78
C TRP A 28 12.68 -1.05 -5.56
N LYS A 29 13.78 -1.06 -6.33
CA LYS A 29 14.26 0.12 -7.07
C LYS A 29 13.25 0.65 -8.06
N ASP A 30 12.49 -0.24 -8.71
CA ASP A 30 11.43 0.09 -9.67
C ASP A 30 10.06 0.28 -9.01
N GLY A 31 10.01 0.20 -7.67
CA GLY A 31 8.79 0.32 -6.89
C GLY A 31 7.83 -0.86 -7.08
N LEU A 32 6.54 -0.57 -7.13
CA LEU A 32 5.50 -1.60 -7.28
C LEU A 32 5.37 -2.06 -8.73
N ARG A 33 5.18 -3.37 -8.93
CA ARG A 33 4.67 -3.88 -10.22
C ARG A 33 3.24 -3.36 -10.45
N PRO A 34 2.77 -3.27 -11.71
CA PRO A 34 1.42 -2.78 -12.02
C PRO A 34 0.31 -3.48 -11.23
N VAL A 35 0.34 -4.83 -11.20
CA VAL A 35 -0.63 -5.63 -10.44
C VAL A 35 -0.61 -5.36 -8.93
N GLN A 36 0.56 -5.02 -8.37
CA GLN A 36 0.67 -4.66 -6.96
C GLN A 36 0.13 -3.25 -6.71
N MET A 37 0.37 -2.30 -7.62
CA MET A 37 -0.21 -0.95 -7.53
C MET A 37 -1.74 -1.01 -7.58
N ASP A 38 -2.29 -1.76 -8.53
CA ASP A 38 -3.74 -1.92 -8.69
C ASP A 38 -4.38 -2.67 -7.51
N LEU A 39 -3.60 -3.44 -6.75
CA LEU A 39 -4.03 -4.03 -5.48
C LEU A 39 -3.92 -3.05 -4.30
N VAL A 40 -2.82 -2.29 -4.21
CA VAL A 40 -2.48 -1.47 -3.03
C VAL A 40 -3.26 -0.16 -2.99
N ALA A 41 -3.43 0.53 -4.12
CA ALA A 41 -4.04 1.86 -4.14
C ALA A 41 -5.52 1.85 -3.68
N PRO A 42 -6.38 0.89 -4.10
CA PRO A 42 -7.75 0.81 -3.57
C PRO A 42 -7.80 0.53 -2.07
N ILE A 43 -6.89 -0.31 -1.54
CA ILE A 43 -6.80 -0.60 -0.10
C ILE A 43 -6.45 0.69 0.69
N LEU A 44 -5.56 1.52 0.17
CA LEU A 44 -5.22 2.82 0.77
C LEU A 44 -6.39 3.82 0.71
N ASP A 45 -7.21 3.73 -0.33
CA ASP A 45 -8.51 4.43 -0.40
C ASP A 45 -9.57 3.81 0.53
N GLY A 46 -9.25 2.74 1.25
CA GLY A 46 -10.12 2.04 2.20
C GLY A 46 -11.24 1.25 1.53
N GLU A 47 -10.99 0.74 0.33
CA GLU A 47 -11.86 -0.19 -0.39
C GLU A 47 -11.56 -1.64 0.00
N ASP A 48 -12.59 -2.48 0.00
CA ASP A 48 -12.45 -3.92 0.17
C ASP A 48 -12.06 -4.57 -1.16
N VAL A 49 -10.96 -5.34 -1.18
CA VAL A 49 -10.40 -5.91 -2.43
C VAL A 49 -10.38 -7.43 -2.39
N LEU A 50 -10.94 -8.06 -3.43
CA LEU A 50 -10.75 -9.47 -3.74
C LEU A 50 -9.72 -9.62 -4.87
N CYS A 51 -8.56 -10.20 -4.57
CA CYS A 51 -7.47 -10.39 -5.54
C CYS A 51 -7.31 -11.87 -5.90
N CYS A 52 -7.54 -12.19 -7.18
CA CYS A 52 -7.27 -13.51 -7.76
C CYS A 52 -6.13 -13.36 -8.79
N THR A 53 -4.93 -13.80 -8.43
CA THR A 53 -3.76 -13.76 -9.32
C THR A 53 -2.91 -15.02 -9.18
N ALA A 54 -2.03 -15.25 -10.14
CA ALA A 54 -1.08 -16.35 -10.15
C ALA A 54 -0.15 -16.34 -8.91
N THR A 55 0.33 -17.52 -8.53
CA THR A 55 1.37 -17.64 -7.51
C THR A 55 2.65 -16.97 -8.00
N GLY A 56 3.37 -16.28 -7.09
CA GLY A 56 4.58 -15.53 -7.43
C GLY A 56 4.32 -14.10 -7.93
N ASP A 57 3.08 -13.75 -8.24
CA ASP A 57 2.74 -12.42 -8.78
C ASP A 57 2.82 -11.27 -7.76
N GLY A 58 3.13 -11.60 -6.50
CA GLY A 58 3.46 -10.61 -5.45
C GLY A 58 2.26 -10.04 -4.71
N LYS A 59 1.15 -10.78 -4.67
CA LYS A 59 -0.07 -10.43 -3.91
C LYS A 59 0.16 -10.08 -2.44
N SER A 60 1.27 -10.53 -1.84
CA SER A 60 1.63 -10.18 -0.46
C SER A 60 1.84 -8.67 -0.25
N ALA A 61 2.17 -7.93 -1.31
CA ALA A 61 2.22 -6.47 -1.27
C ALA A 61 0.90 -5.86 -0.77
N GLY A 62 -0.24 -6.49 -1.07
CA GLY A 62 -1.57 -5.99 -0.70
C GLY A 62 -1.81 -5.88 0.81
N PHE A 63 -1.12 -6.65 1.66
CA PHE A 63 -1.27 -6.51 3.11
C PHE A 63 -0.11 -5.79 3.80
N SER A 64 1.09 -5.78 3.21
CA SER A 64 2.27 -5.13 3.83
C SER A 64 2.45 -3.69 3.37
N VAL A 65 2.31 -3.41 2.07
CA VAL A 65 2.63 -2.09 1.50
C VAL A 65 1.69 -0.99 2.01
N PRO A 66 0.36 -1.19 2.13
CA PRO A 66 -0.51 -0.13 2.64
C PRO A 66 -0.10 0.37 4.02
N ILE A 67 0.35 -0.53 4.90
CA ILE A 67 0.82 -0.18 6.25
C ILE A 67 2.09 0.67 6.18
N LEU A 68 3.06 0.26 5.34
CA LEU A 68 4.30 1.00 5.16
C LEU A 68 4.06 2.39 4.57
N VAL A 69 3.17 2.51 3.58
CA VAL A 69 2.81 3.78 2.95
C VAL A 69 2.17 4.72 3.98
N LEU A 70 1.20 4.24 4.74
CA LEU A 70 0.53 5.05 5.76
C LEU A 70 1.47 5.47 6.90
N ASN A 71 2.38 4.59 7.32
CA ASN A 71 3.38 4.94 8.33
C ASN A 71 4.30 6.07 7.87
N GLU A 72 4.86 5.95 6.66
CA GLU A 72 5.76 6.96 6.10
C GLU A 72 5.05 8.29 5.85
N TYR A 73 3.87 8.25 5.24
CA TYR A 73 3.05 9.43 4.93
C TYR A 73 2.64 10.18 6.20
N ASN A 74 2.34 9.46 7.29
CA ASN A 74 1.98 10.08 8.57
C ASN A 74 3.18 10.62 9.34
N ALA A 75 4.34 9.99 9.21
CA ALA A 75 5.55 10.42 9.91
C ALA A 75 6.20 11.65 9.27
N ASN A 76 6.00 11.87 7.96
CA ASN A 76 6.64 12.94 7.19
C ASN A 76 5.61 13.69 6.30
N PRO A 77 4.56 14.30 6.89
CA PRO A 77 3.48 14.93 6.14
C PRO A 77 3.95 16.09 5.24
N GLU A 78 5.08 16.73 5.55
CA GLU A 78 5.68 17.81 4.78
C GLU A 78 6.31 17.36 3.45
N LEU A 79 6.58 16.06 3.28
CA LEU A 79 7.19 15.51 2.06
C LEU A 79 6.16 15.20 0.96
N TYR A 80 4.87 15.21 1.28
CA TYR A 80 3.81 14.70 0.40
C TYR A 80 2.63 15.68 0.30
N SER A 81 1.86 15.57 -0.79
CA SER A 81 0.64 16.36 -0.94
C SER A 81 -0.39 15.97 0.12
N ALA A 82 -0.87 16.95 0.87
CA ALA A 82 -1.95 16.74 1.83
C ALA A 82 -3.29 16.44 1.12
N GLY A 83 -4.17 15.71 1.82
CA GLY A 83 -5.53 15.45 1.36
C GLY A 83 -5.84 13.97 1.04
N PHE A 84 -4.84 13.09 1.05
CA PHE A 84 -5.06 11.65 0.92
C PHE A 84 -5.75 11.05 2.16
N ARG A 85 -6.39 9.89 1.98
CA ARG A 85 -6.93 9.11 3.11
C ARG A 85 -5.79 8.58 3.97
N THR A 86 -5.93 8.71 5.30
CA THR A 86 -4.94 8.21 6.27
C THR A 86 -5.61 7.49 7.44
N ARG A 87 -4.81 6.74 8.21
CA ARG A 87 -5.15 6.07 9.46
C ARG A 87 -4.02 6.24 10.48
N VAL A 88 -4.32 6.71 11.68
CA VAL A 88 -3.37 6.74 12.80
C VAL A 88 -3.12 5.30 13.27
N GLY A 89 -1.85 4.89 13.37
CA GLY A 89 -1.47 3.53 13.77
C GLY A 89 -2.04 2.46 12.82
N PRO A 90 -1.63 2.42 11.54
CA PRO A 90 -2.10 1.41 10.60
C PRO A 90 -1.66 0.01 11.03
N VAL A 91 -2.62 -0.92 11.13
CA VAL A 91 -2.41 -2.31 11.55
C VAL A 91 -3.12 -3.23 10.57
N GLY A 92 -2.50 -4.35 10.21
CA GLY A 92 -3.08 -5.41 9.40
C GLY A 92 -3.04 -6.76 10.11
N VAL A 93 -4.11 -7.54 9.96
CA VAL A 93 -4.18 -8.92 10.45
C VAL A 93 -4.19 -9.85 9.25
N VAL A 94 -3.22 -10.75 9.17
CA VAL A 94 -3.08 -11.70 8.06
C VAL A 94 -3.41 -13.10 8.56
N ALA A 95 -4.56 -13.63 8.14
CA ALA A 95 -4.94 -15.01 8.39
C ALA A 95 -4.44 -15.90 7.25
N LYS A 96 -3.86 -17.06 7.59
CA LYS A 96 -3.36 -18.04 6.64
C LYS A 96 -3.94 -19.41 6.98
N PRO A 97 -4.26 -20.26 5.98
CA PRO A 97 -4.88 -21.55 6.23
C PRO A 97 -3.94 -22.58 6.88
N THR A 98 -2.61 -22.37 6.84
CA THR A 98 -1.63 -23.33 7.38
C THR A 98 -0.58 -22.67 8.27
N LYS A 99 -0.21 -23.36 9.37
CA LYS A 99 0.85 -22.93 10.29
C LYS A 99 2.21 -22.80 9.62
N GLY A 100 2.54 -23.71 8.69
CA GLY A 100 3.81 -23.67 7.96
C GLY A 100 4.00 -22.41 7.10
N LEU A 101 2.90 -21.76 6.71
CA LEU A 101 2.93 -20.49 5.97
C LEU A 101 2.95 -19.27 6.90
N ALA A 102 2.56 -19.40 8.18
CA ALA A 102 2.61 -18.30 9.14
C ALA A 102 4.04 -17.78 9.33
N ASN A 103 5.01 -18.71 9.40
CA ASN A 103 6.43 -18.39 9.56
C ASN A 103 7.13 -17.99 8.24
N LYS A 104 6.41 -17.98 7.11
CA LYS A 104 6.90 -17.59 5.78
C LYS A 104 5.97 -16.54 5.20
N ILE A 105 6.17 -15.29 5.59
CA ILE A 105 5.64 -14.16 4.81
C ILE A 105 6.65 -13.96 3.67
N VAL A 106 6.24 -14.34 2.46
CA VAL A 106 6.98 -14.07 1.21
C VAL A 106 6.40 -12.81 0.60
#